data_AF-A0A382I819-F1
#
_entry.id   AF-A0A382I819-F1
#
_cell.length_a   1.000
_cell.length_b   1.000
_cell.length_c   1.000
_cell.angle_alpha   90.00
_cell.angle_beta   90.00
_cell.angle_gamma   90.00
#
_symmetry.space_group_name_H-M   'P 1'
#
loop_
_entity.id
_entity.type
_entity.pdbx_description
1 polymer ?
#
loop_
_entity_poly.entity_id
_entity_poly.type
_entity_poly.pdbx_seq_one_letter_code
_entity_poly.pdbx_strand_id
1 'polypeptide(L)' 'MSDGTLQTLDVSMLEDVGTGASQLVQLDSNAKIPACSAAALTGVSTVTKSASDPVIATNPSGGVGTVWQNTTSGEMY' A
#
# COMPACT_ATOMS: atom_id res chain seq x y z
N MET A 1 38.48 -21.40 -7.66
CA MET A 1 37.08 -21.73 -7.95
C MET A 1 36.34 -20.40 -8.01
N SER A 2 35.65 -20.11 -9.11
CA SER A 2 34.74 -18.95 -9.16
C SER A 2 33.64 -19.24 -8.14
N ASP A 3 33.60 -18.44 -7.09
CA ASP A 3 32.67 -18.58 -5.99
C ASP A 3 31.25 -18.26 -6.48
N GLY A 4 30.53 -19.31 -6.90
CA GLY A 4 29.10 -19.45 -6.65
C GLY A 4 28.16 -18.32 -7.10
N THR A 5 28.40 -17.72 -8.27
CA THR A 5 27.42 -17.01 -9.11
C THR A 5 26.26 -16.32 -8.38
N LEU A 6 26.52 -15.20 -7.70
CA LEU A 6 25.51 -14.13 -7.70
C LEU A 6 25.34 -13.74 -9.17
N GLN A 7 24.29 -14.25 -9.80
CA GLN A 7 23.94 -13.89 -11.18
C GLN A 7 23.84 -12.36 -11.22
N THR A 8 24.14 -11.69 -12.33
CA THR A 8 24.07 -10.22 -12.39
C THR A 8 22.69 -9.67 -11.98
N LEU A 9 21.63 -10.48 -12.11
CA LEU A 9 20.29 -10.23 -11.56
C LEU A 9 20.25 -10.17 -10.01
N ASP A 10 21.05 -10.98 -9.33
CA ASP A 10 21.13 -11.11 -7.87
C ASP A 10 21.80 -9.89 -7.22
N VAL A 11 22.89 -9.37 -7.82
CA VAL A 11 23.58 -8.18 -7.32
C VAL A 11 22.85 -6.87 -7.69
N SER A 12 22.31 -6.76 -8.91
CA SER A 12 21.67 -5.51 -9.33
C SER A 12 20.28 -5.33 -8.72
N MET A 13 19.54 -6.41 -8.47
CA MET A 13 18.25 -6.32 -7.76
C MET A 13 18.45 -6.02 -6.27
N LEU A 14 19.56 -6.41 -5.64
CA LEU A 14 19.84 -6.09 -4.24
C LEU A 14 20.15 -4.60 -4.00
N GLU A 15 20.68 -3.91 -4.99
CA GLU A 15 20.94 -2.46 -4.91
C GLU A 15 19.64 -1.64 -5.06
N ASP A 16 18.66 -2.17 -5.80
CA ASP A 16 17.38 -1.51 -6.09
C ASP A 16 16.23 -1.99 -5.19
N VAL A 17 16.52 -2.29 -3.92
CA VAL A 17 15.52 -2.72 -2.95
C VAL A 17 15.30 -1.70 -1.84
N GLY A 18 14.04 -1.54 -1.43
CA GLY A 18 13.69 -0.60 -0.38
C GLY A 18 12.20 -0.33 -0.31
N THR A 19 11.84 0.72 0.41
CA THR A 19 10.45 1.21 0.57
C THR A 19 10.20 2.54 -0.15
N GLY A 20 11.17 3.00 -0.95
CA GLY A 20 11.07 4.18 -1.79
C GLY A 20 10.36 3.93 -3.12
N ALA A 21 10.07 5.02 -3.84
CA ALA A 21 9.46 4.92 -5.17
C ALA A 21 10.43 4.29 -6.18
N SER A 22 9.88 3.48 -7.10
CA SER A 22 10.63 2.80 -8.18
C SER A 22 11.66 1.77 -7.73
N GLN A 23 11.61 1.32 -6.47
CA GLN A 23 12.43 0.23 -5.95
C GLN A 23 11.61 -1.06 -5.85
N LEU A 24 12.30 -2.20 -5.86
CA LEU A 24 11.71 -3.50 -5.51
C LEU A 24 11.48 -3.59 -4.01
N VAL A 25 10.31 -4.07 -3.61
CA VAL A 25 9.99 -4.30 -2.19
C VAL A 25 10.53 -5.66 -1.76
N GLN A 26 11.39 -5.67 -0.74
CA GLN A 26 11.75 -6.88 -0.02
C GLN A 26 10.80 -7.12 1.14
N LEU A 27 10.37 -8.37 1.30
CA LEU A 27 9.58 -8.77 2.47
C LEU A 27 10.46 -8.88 3.72
N ASP A 28 9.86 -8.71 4.89
CA ASP A 28 10.55 -8.95 6.16
C ASP A 28 10.74 -10.45 6.47
N SER A 29 11.37 -10.77 7.60
CA SER A 29 11.61 -12.15 8.04
C SER A 29 10.33 -12.96 8.32
N ASN A 30 9.17 -12.30 8.35
CA ASN A 30 7.85 -12.88 8.52
C ASN A 30 7.02 -12.85 7.23
N ALA A 31 7.66 -12.60 6.08
CA ALA A 31 7.03 -12.49 4.76
C ALA A 31 5.95 -11.39 4.69
N LYS A 32 6.12 -10.29 5.42
CA LYS A 32 5.26 -9.10 5.34
C LYS A 32 5.90 -8.02 4.48
N ILE A 33 5.05 -7.23 3.84
CA ILE A 33 5.49 -5.98 3.22
C ILE A 33 5.92 -5.03 4.35
N PRO A 34 7.16 -4.50 4.32
CA PRO A 34 7.64 -3.55 5.33
C PRO A 34 6.83 -2.25 5.28
N ALA A 35 6.81 -1.52 6.39
CA ALA A 35 6.12 -0.23 6.46
C ALA A 35 6.71 0.76 5.43
N CYS A 36 5.86 1.25 4.52
CA CYS A 36 6.24 2.21 3.49
C CYS A 36 5.19 3.32 3.37
N SER A 37 5.55 4.40 2.68
CA SER A 37 4.60 5.48 2.36
C SER A 37 3.77 5.10 1.14
N ALA A 38 2.45 5.31 1.21
CA ALA A 38 1.55 5.15 0.06
C ALA A 38 1.49 6.41 -0.84
N ALA A 39 2.35 7.43 -0.62
CA ALA A 39 2.27 8.72 -1.32
C ALA A 39 2.44 8.62 -2.85
N ALA A 40 3.16 7.61 -3.34
CA ALA A 40 3.39 7.39 -4.77
C ALA A 40 2.38 6.39 -5.40
N LEU A 41 1.43 5.85 -4.62
CA LEU A 41 0.43 4.93 -5.14
C LEU A 41 -0.58 5.68 -6.01
N THR A 42 -0.66 5.31 -7.29
CA THR A 42 -1.57 5.93 -8.26
C THR A 42 -2.76 5.01 -8.56
N GLY A 43 -3.82 5.54 -9.19
CA GLY A 43 -4.97 4.73 -9.62
C GLY A 43 -5.89 4.25 -8.49
N VAL A 44 -5.70 4.74 -7.26
CA VAL A 44 -6.57 4.42 -6.12
C VAL A 44 -7.76 5.37 -6.11
N SER A 45 -8.97 4.83 -6.05
CA SER A 45 -10.19 5.62 -5.85
C SER A 45 -10.16 6.30 -4.48
N THR A 46 -10.51 7.59 -4.43
CA THR A 46 -10.66 8.28 -3.16
C THR A 46 -11.84 7.71 -2.38
N VAL A 47 -11.69 7.66 -1.06
CA VAL A 47 -12.74 7.19 -0.15
C VAL A 47 -13.30 8.38 0.62
N THR A 48 -14.58 8.34 0.98
CA THR A 48 -15.16 9.39 1.82
C THR A 48 -14.57 9.24 3.22
N LYS A 49 -13.96 10.31 3.75
CA LYS A 49 -13.36 10.31 5.09
C LYS A 49 -14.24 11.11 6.04
N SER A 50 -14.61 10.50 7.16
CA SER A 50 -15.38 11.15 8.21
C SER A 50 -15.00 10.58 9.58
N ALA A 51 -15.18 11.36 10.64
CA ALA A 51 -14.96 10.87 12.01
C ALA A 51 -16.12 10.01 12.55
N SER A 52 -17.22 9.89 11.80
CA SER A 52 -18.44 9.17 12.19
C SER A 52 -18.82 8.12 11.16
N ASP A 53 -19.51 7.07 11.60
CA ASP A 53 -20.00 6.00 10.74
C ASP A 53 -21.08 6.50 9.76
N PRO A 54 -21.16 5.92 8.55
CA PRO A 54 -22.25 6.20 7.63
C PRO A 54 -23.54 5.55 8.14
N VAL A 55 -24.67 6.25 7.99
CA VAL A 55 -26.00 5.67 8.25
C VAL A 55 -26.66 5.27 6.93
N ILE A 56 -27.74 4.50 6.98
CA ILE A 56 -28.44 4.01 5.78
C ILE A 56 -28.94 5.12 4.84
N ALA A 57 -29.07 6.36 5.33
CA ALA A 57 -29.44 7.53 4.55
C ALA A 57 -28.24 8.37 4.06
N THR A 58 -27.01 8.03 4.47
CA THR A 58 -25.80 8.71 4.03
C THR A 58 -25.44 8.21 2.64
N ASN A 59 -25.79 8.97 1.62
CA ASN A 59 -25.31 8.75 0.26
C ASN A 59 -24.19 9.77 -0.03
N PRO A 60 -22.90 9.36 -0.04
CA PRO A 60 -21.83 10.27 -0.42
C PRO A 60 -22.07 10.82 -1.84
N SER A 61 -21.49 11.99 -2.14
CA SER A 61 -21.62 12.64 -3.46
C SER A 61 -21.21 11.72 -4.63
N GLY A 62 -20.36 10.72 -4.37
CA GLY A 62 -19.96 9.68 -5.33
C GLY A 62 -21.01 8.62 -5.65
N GLY A 63 -22.17 8.62 -4.98
CA GLY A 63 -23.27 7.69 -5.20
C GLY A 63 -23.24 6.44 -4.32
N VAL A 64 -24.21 5.55 -4.55
CA VAL A 64 -24.37 4.27 -3.83
C VAL A 64 -23.16 3.36 -4.05
N GLY A 65 -22.67 2.72 -2.99
CA GLY A 65 -21.47 1.89 -3.02
C GLY A 65 -20.15 2.67 -2.85
N THR A 66 -20.21 3.95 -2.49
CA THR A 66 -19.02 4.70 -2.09
C THR A 66 -18.45 4.13 -0.80
N VAL A 67 -17.17 3.74 -0.84
CA VAL A 67 -16.46 3.26 0.35
C VAL A 67 -16.22 4.42 1.33
N TRP A 68 -16.53 4.19 2.60
CA TRP A 68 -16.45 5.17 3.68
C TRP A 68 -15.44 4.76 4.73
N GLN A 69 -14.47 5.63 5.01
CA GLN A 69 -13.52 5.44 6.09
C GLN A 69 -13.92 6.26 7.31
N ASN A 70 -14.18 5.57 8.43
CA ASN A 70 -14.24 6.23 9.73
C ASN A 70 -12.81 6.52 10.20
N THR A 71 -12.41 7.79 10.27
CA THR A 71 -11.05 8.19 10.68
C THR A 71 -10.80 8.08 12.18
N THR A 72 -11.84 7.84 12.99
CA THR A 72 -11.77 7.61 14.44
C THR A 72 -11.56 6.13 14.75
N SER A 73 -12.36 5.23 14.17
CA SER A 73 -12.23 3.78 14.40
C SER A 73 -11.26 3.09 13.45
N GLY A 74 -11.01 3.69 12.27
CA GLY A 74 -10.22 3.09 11.19
C GLY A 74 -11.01 2.10 10.32
N GLU A 75 -12.29 1.91 10.59
CA GLU A 75 -13.15 0.97 9.85
C GLU A 75 -13.51 1.49 8.46
N MET A 76 -13.75 0.54 7.56
CA MET A 76 -14.17 0.76 6.18
C MET A 76 -15.57 0.18 5.99
N TYR A 77 -16.50 0.98 5.47
CA TYR A 77 -17.87 0.63 5.15
C TYR A 77 -18.16 0.73 3.65
#